data_AF-A0A9W4CNL5-F1
#
_entry.id   AF-A0A9W4CNL5-F1
#
_cell.length_a   1.000
_cell.length_b   1.000
_cell.length_c   1.000
_cell.angle_alpha   90.00
_cell.angle_beta   90.00
_cell.angle_gamma   90.00
#
_symmetry.space_group_name_H-M   'P 1'
#
loop_
_entity.id
_entity.type
_entity.pdbx_description
1 polymer ?
#
loop_
_entity_poly.entity_id
_entity_poly.type
_entity_poly.pdbx_seq_one_letter_code
_entity_poly.pdbx_strand_id
1 'polypeptide(L)'
;MQLCVVYHQLHQEYQTRSLKSLHRHLILVFCAYSFIIWQQLTGGLRRRWANKPLNTFTDALSAFRTAISYRFVAWLQENHDVFALHLSNLGLVWA
;
A
#
# COMPACT_ATOMS: atom_id res chain seq x y z
N MET A 1 2.82 37.09 28.05
CA MET A 1 1.59 36.87 27.24
C MET A 1 1.89 36.30 25.83
N GLN A 2 2.96 36.73 25.13
CA GLN A 2 3.35 36.19 23.81
C GLN A 2 3.65 34.68 23.75
N LEU A 3 4.29 34.09 24.77
CA LEU A 3 4.61 32.65 24.80
C LEU A 3 3.37 31.75 24.80
N CYS A 4 2.27 32.16 25.45
CA CYS A 4 1.04 31.36 25.52
C CYS A 4 0.31 31.32 24.16
N VAL A 5 0.33 32.45 23.43
CA VAL A 5 -0.26 32.52 22.08
C VAL A 5 0.52 31.66 21.10
N VAL A 6 1.86 31.70 21.15
CA VAL A 6 2.71 30.87 20.28
C VAL A 6 2.55 29.39 20.60
N TYR A 7 2.48 29.01 21.88
CA TYR A 7 2.27 27.61 22.28
C TYR A 7 0.89 27.10 21.84
N HIS A 8 -0.15 27.95 21.93
CA HIS A 8 -1.49 27.60 21.47
C HIS A 8 -1.56 27.44 19.93
N GLN A 9 -0.90 28.32 19.17
CA GLN A 9 -0.81 28.21 17.72
C GLN A 9 -0.04 26.94 17.27
N LEU A 10 1.12 26.67 17.88
CA LEU A 10 1.89 25.44 17.60
C LEU A 10 1.11 24.17 17.95
N HIS A 11 0.33 24.19 19.04
CA HIS A 11 -0.51 23.06 19.41
C HIS A 11 -1.62 22.83 18.36
N GLN A 12 -2.26 23.87 17.87
CA GLN A 12 -3.27 23.74 16.81
C GLN A 12 -2.67 23.28 15.47
N GLU A 13 -1.49 23.77 15.10
CA GLU A 13 -0.79 23.32 13.89
C GLU A 13 -0.37 21.84 13.98
N TYR A 14 0.09 21.37 15.14
CA TYR A 14 0.39 19.96 15.36
C TYR A 14 -0.86 19.08 15.26
N GLN A 15 -1.99 19.50 15.85
CA GLN A 15 -3.26 18.78 15.79
C GLN A 15 -3.80 18.71 14.34
N THR A 16 -3.70 19.78 13.57
CA THR A 16 -4.16 19.74 12.17
C THR A 16 -3.28 18.88 11.26
N ARG A 17 -1.96 18.78 11.55
CA ARG A 17 -1.03 17.92 10.80
C ARG A 17 -1.24 16.44 11.11
N SER A 18 -1.51 16.08 12.37
CA SER A 18 -1.84 14.71 12.75
C SER A 18 -3.19 14.27 12.16
N LEU A 19 -4.20 15.14 12.16
CA LEU A 19 -5.51 14.87 11.56
C LEU A 19 -5.44 14.70 10.03
N LYS A 20 -4.66 15.53 9.32
CA LYS A 20 -4.46 15.37 7.87
C LYS A 20 -3.75 14.06 7.52
N SER A 21 -2.75 13.67 8.31
CA SER A 21 -2.06 12.40 8.15
C SER A 21 -3.00 11.21 8.41
N LEU A 22 -3.78 11.28 9.50
CA LEU A 22 -4.76 10.28 9.89
C LEU A 22 -5.85 10.11 8.82
N HIS A 23 -6.34 11.21 8.25
CA HIS A 23 -7.38 11.17 7.22
C HIS A 23 -6.88 10.52 5.92
N ARG A 24 -5.65 10.83 5.50
CA ARG A 24 -5.02 10.16 4.35
C ARG A 24 -4.84 8.66 4.60
N HIS A 25 -4.41 8.30 5.80
CA HIS A 25 -4.28 6.91 6.20
C HIS A 25 -5.63 6.17 6.18
N LEU A 26 -6.68 6.78 6.74
CA LEU A 26 -8.05 6.25 6.71
C LEU A 26 -8.58 6.06 5.28
N ILE A 27 -8.36 7.04 4.39
CA ILE A 27 -8.77 6.92 2.98
C ILE A 27 -8.03 5.76 2.30
N LEU A 28 -6.73 5.60 2.54
CA LEU A 28 -5.96 4.49 1.98
C LEU A 28 -6.44 3.13 2.51
N VAL A 29 -6.69 3.03 3.81
CA VAL A 29 -7.23 1.81 4.43
C VAL A 29 -8.62 1.49 3.88
N PHE A 30 -9.50 2.49 3.78
CA PHE A 30 -10.83 2.34 3.21
C PHE A 30 -10.78 1.92 1.74
N CYS A 31 -9.96 2.57 0.94
CA CYS A 31 -9.77 2.25 -0.48
C CYS A 31 -9.23 0.83 -0.66
N ALA A 32 -8.20 0.44 0.09
CA ALA A 32 -7.66 -0.92 0.06
C ALA A 32 -8.72 -1.95 0.48
N TYR A 33 -9.49 -1.67 1.52
CA TYR A 33 -10.55 -2.55 2.01
C TYR A 33 -11.67 -2.74 0.98
N SER A 34 -12.20 -1.63 0.44
CA SER A 34 -13.21 -1.67 -0.63
C SER A 34 -12.70 -2.36 -1.89
N PHE A 35 -11.43 -2.15 -2.25
CA PHE A 35 -10.80 -2.82 -3.38
C PHE A 35 -10.72 -4.34 -3.18
N ILE A 36 -10.34 -4.80 -1.98
CA ILE A 36 -10.28 -6.23 -1.66
C ILE A 36 -11.67 -6.88 -1.69
N ILE A 37 -12.69 -6.22 -1.14
CA ILE A 37 -14.08 -6.72 -1.21
C ILE A 37 -14.59 -6.76 -2.65
N TRP A 38 -14.32 -5.71 -3.44
CA TRP A 38 -14.70 -5.68 -4.85
C TRP A 38 -14.05 -6.83 -5.63
N GLN A 39 -12.78 -7.16 -5.33
CA GLN A 39 -12.09 -8.30 -5.93
C GLN A 39 -12.68 -9.66 -5.55
N GLN A 40 -13.21 -9.83 -4.33
CA GLN A 40 -13.92 -11.05 -3.92
C GLN A 40 -15.20 -11.24 -4.75
N LEU A 41 -15.98 -10.16 -4.95
CA LEU A 41 -17.24 -10.18 -5.71
C LEU A 41 -17.03 -10.37 -7.21
N THR A 42 -16.01 -9.72 -7.78
CA THR A 42 -15.73 -9.77 -9.23
C THR A 42 -15.11 -11.11 -9.65
N GLY A 43 -14.59 -11.92 -8.71
CA GLY A 43 -14.10 -13.27 -8.96
C GLY A 43 -12.84 -13.36 -9.85
N GLY A 44 -12.31 -12.23 -10.32
CA GLY A 44 -11.14 -12.16 -11.20
C GLY A 44 -9.88 -12.72 -10.57
N LEU A 45 -9.66 -12.45 -9.27
CA LEU A 45 -8.57 -13.04 -8.49
C LEU A 45 -8.77 -14.55 -8.29
N ARG A 46 -10.02 -15.02 -8.16
CA ARG A 46 -10.35 -16.45 -8.01
C ARG A 46 -9.99 -17.27 -9.23
N ARG A 47 -10.13 -16.71 -10.43
CA ARG A 47 -9.87 -17.47 -11.66
C ARG A 47 -8.40 -17.70 -11.96
N ARG A 48 -7.51 -16.80 -11.51
CA ARG A 48 -6.10 -16.79 -11.90
C ARG A 48 -5.13 -17.04 -10.75
N TRP A 49 -5.50 -16.68 -9.53
CA TRP A 49 -4.57 -16.59 -8.40
C TRP A 49 -5.04 -17.30 -7.13
N ALA A 50 -6.23 -17.92 -7.12
CA ALA A 50 -6.72 -18.71 -6.00
C ALA A 50 -7.56 -19.92 -6.45
N ASN A 51 -7.08 -21.14 -6.19
CA ASN A 51 -7.83 -22.37 -6.50
C ASN A 51 -9.02 -22.63 -5.55
N LYS A 52 -9.20 -21.80 -4.51
CA LYS A 52 -10.19 -21.97 -3.44
C LYS A 52 -11.15 -20.78 -3.40
N PRO A 53 -12.39 -20.95 -2.90
CA PRO A 53 -13.31 -19.83 -2.74
C PRO A 53 -12.76 -18.80 -1.74
N LEU A 54 -12.72 -17.53 -2.16
CA LEU A 54 -12.22 -16.41 -1.36
C LEU A 54 -13.30 -15.94 -0.37
N ASN A 55 -13.70 -16.83 0.54
CA ASN A 55 -14.77 -16.58 1.50
C ASN A 55 -14.33 -15.69 2.67
N THR A 56 -13.01 -15.61 2.94
CA THR A 56 -12.46 -14.80 4.03
C THR A 56 -11.59 -13.67 3.49
N PHE A 57 -11.48 -12.59 4.27
CA PHE A 57 -10.60 -11.46 3.96
C PHE A 57 -9.14 -11.90 3.84
N THR A 58 -8.68 -12.78 4.73
CA THR A 58 -7.30 -13.30 4.73
C THR A 58 -6.98 -14.05 3.44
N ASP A 59 -7.91 -14.86 2.94
CA ASP A 59 -7.74 -15.56 1.67
C ASP A 59 -7.65 -14.57 0.49
N ALA A 60 -8.47 -13.52 0.50
CA ALA A 60 -8.43 -12.47 -0.51
C ALA A 60 -7.13 -11.68 -0.49
N LEU A 61 -6.63 -11.35 0.69
CA LEU A 61 -5.34 -10.69 0.85
C LEU A 61 -4.19 -11.57 0.36
N SER A 62 -4.23 -12.88 0.66
CA SER A 62 -3.23 -13.84 0.19
C SER A 62 -3.21 -13.98 -1.34
N ALA A 63 -4.39 -14.09 -1.95
CA ALA A 63 -4.51 -14.14 -3.41
C ALA A 63 -4.04 -12.84 -4.07
N PHE A 64 -4.39 -11.69 -3.49
CA PHE A 64 -3.94 -10.39 -3.96
C PHE A 64 -2.42 -10.23 -3.85
N ARG A 65 -1.82 -10.62 -2.72
CA ARG A 65 -0.36 -10.64 -2.53
C ARG A 65 0.32 -11.51 -3.58
N THR A 66 -0.25 -12.68 -3.85
CA THR A 66 0.26 -13.60 -4.88
C THR A 66 0.21 -12.94 -6.26
N ALA A 67 -0.93 -12.33 -6.62
CA ALA A 67 -1.08 -11.62 -7.89
C ALA A 67 -0.08 -10.46 -8.05
N ILE A 68 0.11 -9.63 -7.03
CA ILE A 68 1.11 -8.55 -7.06
C ILE A 68 2.51 -9.15 -7.25
N SER A 69 2.84 -10.19 -6.49
CA SER A 69 4.17 -10.82 -6.55
C SER A 69 4.45 -11.34 -7.96
N TYR A 70 3.49 -12.02 -8.58
CA TYR A 70 3.64 -12.48 -9.96
C TYR A 70 3.79 -11.34 -10.97
N ARG A 71 3.00 -10.27 -10.85
CA ARG A 71 3.13 -9.10 -11.73
C ARG A 71 4.46 -8.38 -11.53
N PHE A 72 4.94 -8.31 -10.29
CA PHE A 72 6.23 -7.72 -9.96
C PHE A 72 7.39 -8.55 -10.52
N VAL A 73 7.34 -9.88 -10.39
CA VAL A 73 8.36 -10.77 -11.00
C VAL A 73 8.34 -10.69 -12.52
N ALA A 74 7.17 -10.67 -13.14
CA ALA A 74 7.07 -10.49 -14.60
C ALA A 74 7.66 -9.13 -15.03
N TRP A 75 7.33 -8.06 -14.31
CA TRP A 75 7.90 -6.74 -14.57
C TRP A 75 9.42 -6.70 -14.36
N LEU A 76 9.94 -7.38 -13.32
CA LEU A 76 11.37 -7.50 -13.04
C LEU A 76 12.11 -8.22 -14.17
N GLN A 77 11.51 -9.23 -14.78
CA GLN A 77 12.11 -9.92 -15.93
C GLN A 77 12.30 -8.98 -17.13
N GLU A 78 11.37 -8.03 -17.32
CA GLU A 78 11.41 -7.06 -18.41
C GLU A 78 12.25 -5.81 -18.10
N ASN A 79 12.39 -5.41 -16.82
CA ASN A 79 13.00 -4.15 -16.39
C ASN A 79 14.12 -4.36 -15.36
N HIS A 80 14.87 -5.45 -15.54
CA HIS A 80 15.92 -5.87 -14.62
C HIS A 80 17.03 -4.83 -14.47
N ASP A 81 17.41 -4.18 -15.56
CA ASP A 81 18.41 -3.11 -15.63
C ASP A 81 17.99 -1.87 -14.81
N VAL A 82 16.73 -1.45 -14.93
CA VAL A 82 16.17 -0.34 -14.16
C VAL A 82 16.20 -0.65 -12.67
N PHE A 83 15.87 -1.89 -12.31
CA PHE A 83 15.89 -2.34 -10.93
C PHE A 83 17.31 -2.43 -10.35
N ALA A 84 18.25 -2.97 -11.13
CA ALA A 84 19.66 -3.03 -10.75
C ALA A 84 20.27 -1.62 -10.58
N LEU A 85 19.93 -0.67 -11.45
CA LEU A 85 20.34 0.73 -11.34
C LEU A 85 19.78 1.38 -10.07
N HIS A 86 18.50 1.13 -9.77
CA HIS A 86 17.87 1.63 -8.54
C HIS A 86 18.57 1.09 -7.28
N LEU A 87 18.92 -0.20 -7.26
CA LEU A 87 19.63 -0.82 -6.14
C LEU A 87 21.07 -0.34 -6.03
N SER A 88 21.75 -0.13 -7.15
CA SER A 88 23.08 0.50 -7.18
C SER A 88 23.07 1.89 -6.56
N ASN A 89 22.05 2.71 -6.86
CA ASN A 89 21.86 4.02 -6.23
C ASN A 89 21.63 3.93 -4.71
N LEU A 90 21.12 2.80 -4.22
CA LEU A 90 20.96 2.50 -2.80
C LEU A 90 22.21 1.84 -2.18
N GLY A 91 23.27 1.63 -2.95
CA GLY A 91 24.51 0.98 -2.51
C GLY A 91 24.44 -0.55 -2.42
N LEU A 92 23.40 -1.16 -3.01
CA LEU A 92 23.17 -2.59 -3.01
C LEU A 92 23.56 -3.18 -4.38
N VAL A 93 24.33 -4.27 -4.39
CA VAL A 93 24.71 -4.97 -5.62
C VAL A 93 23.74 -6.12 -5.87
N TRP A 94 23.10 -6.12 -7.03
CA TRP A 94 22.35 -7.26 -7.54
C TRP A 94 23.31 -8.21 -8.25
N ALA A 95 23.44 -9.43 -7.74
CA ALA A 95 24.34 -10.48 -8.24
C ALA A 95 23.54 -11.68 -8.75
#